data_AF-A0AB37RGB8-F1
#
_entry.id   AF-A0AB37RGB8-F1
#
_cell.length_a   1.000
_cell.length_b   1.000
_cell.length_c   1.000
_cell.angle_alpha   90.00
_cell.angle_beta   90.00
_cell.angle_gamma   90.00
#
_symmetry.space_group_name_H-M   'P 1'
#
loop_
_entity.id
_entity.type
_entity.pdbx_description
1 polymer ?
#
loop_
_entity_poly.entity_id
_entity_poly.type
_entity_poly.pdbx_seq_one_letter_code
_entity_poly.pdbx_strand_id
1 'polypeptide(L)'
;ERPTQIKLVHDYVQTNFVDRGMCADWSIHDKEDGNPHAHIMLTTRAIKKNGTWAPKQKSTYVLDEDGAKVPQIDSKTGQQKIGARGRKMWQRTTESYTDWNDRSNAEEWRANWAESCNQYLTPEQQIDHRSYERQGVEQIPTIHEGHVAHEMGDRSERVQTNNDIKEGNRDLSSLSATIAKIQEEARKLFRQIAELTELIRKRAQEKAEAKRQVEQLAQTGSAEPTPNVADNFLKKLNADKAKQAKPAPPEESVAGDFLKKLHSDRSKRQAHKY
;
A
#
# COMPACT_ATOMS: atom_id res chain seq x y z
N GLU A 1 17.19 3.12 19.24
CA GLU A 1 18.05 2.82 20.42
C GLU A 1 17.20 2.33 21.59
N ARG A 2 17.78 1.62 22.58
CA ARG A 2 17.03 1.04 23.71
C ARG A 2 16.22 2.06 24.53
N PRO A 3 16.74 3.27 24.86
CA PRO A 3 15.93 4.27 25.57
C PRO A 3 14.66 4.67 24.81
N THR A 4 14.76 4.81 23.48
CA THR A 4 13.63 5.09 22.60
C THR A 4 12.60 3.95 22.65
N GLN A 5 13.03 2.69 22.59
CA GLN A 5 12.15 1.53 22.69
C GLN A 5 11.41 1.50 24.04
N ILE A 6 12.12 1.75 25.15
CA ILE A 6 11.54 1.81 26.49
C ILE A 6 10.48 2.91 26.54
N LYS A 7 10.79 4.12 26.05
CA LYS A 7 9.83 5.23 26.02
C LYS A 7 8.60 4.93 25.17
N LEU A 8 8.81 4.39 23.96
CA LEU A 8 7.74 3.99 23.05
C LEU A 8 6.76 3.00 23.72
N VAL A 9 7.29 1.91 24.30
CA VAL A 9 6.46 0.89 24.94
C VAL A 9 5.78 1.45 26.18
N HIS A 10 6.50 2.22 27.01
CA HIS A 10 5.95 2.87 28.19
C HIS A 10 4.76 3.77 27.84
N ASP A 11 4.93 4.70 26.91
CA ASP A 11 3.91 5.69 26.57
C ASP A 11 2.69 5.04 25.92
N TYR A 12 2.92 4.01 25.08
CA TYR A 12 1.85 3.19 24.53
C TYR A 12 1.08 2.46 25.62
N VAL A 13 1.76 1.79 26.56
CA VAL A 13 1.13 1.06 27.67
C VAL A 13 0.34 1.99 28.58
N GLN A 14 0.92 3.15 28.91
CA GLN A 14 0.29 4.16 29.77
C GLN A 14 -1.03 4.62 29.16
N THR A 15 -0.97 5.13 27.93
CA THR A 15 -2.12 5.75 27.25
C THR A 15 -3.23 4.75 26.95
N ASN A 16 -2.86 3.54 26.49
CA ASN A 16 -3.84 2.59 25.96
C ASN A 16 -4.44 1.68 27.03
N PHE A 17 -3.74 1.46 28.15
CA PHE A 17 -4.17 0.48 29.16
C PHE A 17 -4.26 1.07 30.56
N VAL A 18 -3.20 1.72 31.05
CA VAL A 18 -3.14 2.19 32.44
C VAL A 18 -4.15 3.32 32.67
N ASP A 19 -4.25 4.27 31.74
CA ASP A 19 -5.22 5.37 31.81
C ASP A 19 -6.68 4.87 31.71
N ARG A 20 -6.90 3.68 31.12
CA ARG A 20 -8.20 2.99 31.10
C ARG A 20 -8.47 2.15 32.36
N GLY A 21 -7.60 2.23 33.38
CA GLY A 21 -7.77 1.63 34.69
C GLY A 21 -7.22 0.20 34.84
N MET A 22 -6.44 -0.28 33.86
CA MET A 22 -5.73 -1.56 33.97
C MET A 22 -4.42 -1.39 34.73
N CYS A 23 -3.99 -2.41 35.47
CA CYS A 23 -2.57 -2.51 35.83
C CYS A 23 -1.84 -3.27 34.73
N ALA A 24 -0.68 -2.75 34.33
CA ALA A 24 0.16 -3.33 33.30
C ALA A 24 1.52 -3.73 33.88
N ASP A 25 1.95 -4.95 33.59
CA ASP A 25 3.31 -5.42 33.77
C ASP A 25 3.90 -5.67 32.38
N TRP A 26 5.04 -5.08 32.06
CA TRP A 26 5.61 -5.19 30.73
C TRP A 26 7.13 -5.33 30.75
N SER A 27 7.63 -6.09 29.77
CA SER A 27 9.06 -6.32 29.56
C SER A 27 9.40 -6.20 28.09
N ILE A 28 10.63 -5.77 27.79
CA ILE A 28 11.20 -5.79 26.44
C ILE A 28 12.24 -6.92 26.39
N HIS A 29 12.08 -7.81 25.43
CA HIS A 29 13.01 -8.88 25.10
C HIS A 29 13.75 -8.54 23.82
N ASP A 30 15.06 -8.74 23.84
CA ASP A 30 15.93 -8.52 22.70
C ASP A 30 17.06 -9.54 22.81
N LYS A 31 16.98 -10.60 22.01
CA LYS A 31 17.96 -11.69 22.00
C LYS A 31 19.09 -11.45 20.98
N GLU A 32 19.14 -10.24 20.40
CA GLU A 32 20.06 -9.90 19.30
C GLU A 32 19.86 -10.80 18.05
N ASP A 33 18.68 -11.40 17.92
CA ASP A 33 18.27 -12.27 16.80
C ASP A 33 17.52 -11.50 15.69
N GLY A 34 17.48 -10.17 15.80
CA GLY A 34 16.75 -9.30 14.88
C GLY A 34 15.25 -9.19 15.16
N ASN A 35 14.73 -9.76 16.26
CA ASN A 35 13.32 -9.68 16.64
C ASN A 35 13.12 -9.14 18.07
N PRO A 36 13.44 -7.85 18.33
CA PRO A 36 13.10 -7.22 19.59
C PRO A 36 11.57 -7.15 19.74
N HIS A 37 11.04 -7.60 20.88
CA HIS A 37 9.60 -7.63 21.15
C HIS A 37 9.29 -7.27 22.61
N ALA A 38 8.06 -6.87 22.87
CA ALA A 38 7.59 -6.58 24.22
C ALA A 38 6.47 -7.53 24.63
N HIS A 39 6.48 -7.95 25.89
CA HIS A 39 5.33 -8.60 26.54
C HIS A 39 4.63 -7.58 27.41
N ILE A 40 3.29 -7.50 27.32
CA ILE A 40 2.46 -6.61 28.12
C ILE A 40 1.35 -7.48 28.74
N MET A 41 1.43 -7.72 30.03
CA MET A 41 0.44 -8.43 30.81
C MET A 41 -0.49 -7.43 31.50
N LEU A 42 -1.80 -7.60 31.29
CA LEU A 42 -2.82 -6.69 31.80
C LEU A 42 -3.73 -7.40 32.79
N THR A 43 -4.14 -6.68 33.83
CA THR A 43 -5.20 -7.16 34.73
C THR A 43 -6.53 -7.29 34.00
N THR A 44 -7.33 -8.30 34.34
CA THR A 44 -8.67 -8.53 33.75
C THR A 44 -9.81 -7.97 34.60
N ARG A 45 -9.50 -7.29 35.70
CA ARG A 45 -10.45 -6.72 36.66
C ARG A 45 -9.98 -5.32 37.02
N ALA A 46 -10.91 -4.37 37.10
CA ALA A 46 -10.63 -3.04 37.62
C ALA A 46 -10.36 -3.07 39.13
N ILE A 47 -9.55 -2.13 39.62
CA ILE A 47 -9.37 -1.87 41.06
C ILE A 47 -10.39 -0.82 41.48
N LYS A 48 -11.17 -1.12 42.52
CA LYS A 48 -12.13 -0.16 43.10
C LYS A 48 -11.39 0.87 43.97
N LYS A 49 -12.04 1.99 44.26
CA LYS A 49 -11.52 3.05 45.16
C LYS A 49 -11.05 2.54 46.54
N ASN A 50 -11.63 1.44 47.03
CA ASN A 50 -11.25 0.82 48.30
C ASN A 50 -10.09 -0.20 48.18
N GLY A 51 -9.42 -0.28 47.04
CA GLY A 51 -8.29 -1.18 46.79
C GLY A 51 -8.68 -2.64 46.48
N THR A 52 -9.97 -2.97 46.43
CA THR A 52 -10.43 -4.33 46.12
C THR A 52 -10.71 -4.53 44.63
N TRP A 53 -10.55 -5.75 44.13
CA TRP A 53 -10.86 -6.08 42.74
C TRP A 53 -12.37 -6.04 42.45
N ALA A 54 -12.72 -5.52 41.27
CA ALA A 54 -14.05 -5.62 40.71
C ALA A 54 -14.41 -7.05 40.27
N PRO A 55 -15.71 -7.41 40.25
CA PRO A 55 -16.13 -8.60 39.53
C PRO A 55 -15.74 -8.48 38.05
N LYS A 56 -15.41 -9.59 37.39
CA LYS A 56 -15.12 -9.59 35.95
C LYS A 56 -16.38 -9.32 35.12
N GLN A 57 -17.50 -9.87 35.57
CA GLN A 57 -18.78 -9.84 34.89
C GLN A 57 -19.91 -9.99 35.91
N LYS A 58 -21.11 -9.54 35.55
CA LYS A 58 -22.34 -9.70 36.31
C LYS A 58 -23.34 -10.45 35.43
N SER A 59 -23.88 -11.55 35.96
CA SER A 59 -24.91 -12.31 35.25
C SER A 59 -26.27 -12.13 35.92
N THR A 60 -27.26 -11.70 35.15
CA THR A 60 -28.65 -11.47 35.56
C THR A 60 -29.60 -12.37 34.76
N TYR A 61 -30.82 -12.57 35.26
CA TYR A 61 -31.85 -13.27 34.50
C TYR A 61 -32.41 -12.33 33.43
N VAL A 62 -32.68 -12.87 32.25
CA VAL A 62 -33.48 -12.16 31.24
C VAL A 62 -34.92 -12.14 31.74
N LEU A 63 -35.53 -10.96 31.75
CA LEU A 63 -36.92 -10.76 32.14
C LEU A 63 -37.76 -10.43 30.90
N ASP A 64 -39.00 -10.89 30.89
CA ASP A 64 -40.00 -10.49 29.90
C ASP A 64 -40.62 -9.11 30.22
N GLU A 65 -41.59 -8.68 29.43
CA GLU A 65 -42.27 -7.38 29.55
C GLU A 65 -42.97 -7.21 30.92
N ASP A 66 -43.41 -8.31 31.53
CA ASP A 66 -44.07 -8.33 32.84
C ASP A 66 -43.06 -8.45 34.01
N GLY A 67 -41.76 -8.52 33.71
CA GLY A 67 -40.70 -8.69 34.71
C GLY A 67 -40.53 -10.13 35.22
N ALA A 68 -41.20 -11.10 34.60
CA ALA A 68 -41.02 -12.52 34.91
C ALA A 68 -39.78 -13.08 34.20
N LYS A 69 -39.18 -14.13 34.77
CA LYS A 69 -37.96 -14.73 34.21
C LYS A 69 -38.28 -15.47 32.92
N VAL A 70 -37.48 -15.27 31.89
CA VAL A 70 -37.65 -16.01 30.64
C VAL A 70 -37.08 -17.43 30.77
N PRO A 71 -37.86 -18.49 30.54
CA PRO A 71 -37.37 -19.87 30.63
C PRO A 71 -36.38 -20.19 29.50
N GLN A 72 -35.36 -21.00 29.81
CA GLN A 72 -34.49 -21.56 28.77
C GLN A 72 -35.18 -22.80 28.19
N ILE A 73 -35.48 -22.79 26.90
CA ILE A 73 -36.24 -23.87 26.23
C ILE A 73 -35.29 -24.90 25.62
N ASP A 74 -35.63 -26.18 25.75
CA ASP A 74 -34.96 -27.25 25.03
C ASP A 74 -35.48 -27.30 23.58
N SER A 75 -34.57 -27.15 22.61
CA SER A 75 -34.93 -27.06 21.19
C SER A 75 -35.53 -28.35 20.63
N LYS A 76 -35.37 -29.50 21.30
CA LYS A 76 -35.91 -30.79 20.85
C LYS A 76 -37.32 -31.06 21.39
N THR A 77 -37.59 -30.67 22.63
CA THR A 77 -38.87 -30.98 23.30
C THR A 77 -39.84 -29.79 23.32
N GLY A 78 -39.35 -28.57 23.08
CA GLY A 78 -40.14 -27.34 23.21
C GLY A 78 -40.50 -26.98 24.65
N GLN A 79 -40.06 -27.77 25.63
CA GLN A 79 -40.33 -27.55 27.05
C GLN A 79 -39.18 -26.82 27.75
N GLN A 80 -39.45 -26.27 28.94
CA GLN A 80 -38.41 -25.65 29.75
C GLN A 80 -37.33 -26.67 30.10
N LYS A 81 -36.08 -26.31 29.83
CA LYS A 81 -34.92 -27.14 30.14
C LYS A 81 -34.81 -27.34 31.66
N ILE A 82 -34.65 -28.60 32.04
CA ILE A 82 -34.40 -29.00 33.43
C ILE A 82 -32.93 -29.36 33.57
N GLY A 83 -32.23 -28.64 34.45
CA GLY A 83 -30.83 -28.89 34.77
C GLY A 83 -30.67 -30.00 35.81
N ALA A 84 -29.44 -30.15 36.30
CA ALA A 84 -29.12 -31.12 37.35
C ALA A 84 -30.05 -30.96 38.56
N ARG A 85 -30.42 -32.10 39.17
CA ARG A 85 -31.31 -32.17 40.36
C ARG A 85 -32.70 -31.59 40.13
N GLY A 86 -33.23 -31.64 38.91
CA GLY A 86 -34.60 -31.19 38.63
C GLY A 86 -34.78 -29.67 38.59
N ARG A 87 -33.69 -28.88 38.53
CA ARG A 87 -33.78 -27.42 38.58
C ARG A 87 -34.24 -26.85 37.24
N LYS A 88 -35.33 -26.05 37.25
CA LYS A 88 -35.75 -25.25 36.09
C LYS A 88 -34.67 -24.25 35.65
N MET A 89 -34.32 -24.28 34.37
CA MET A 89 -33.34 -23.38 33.77
C MET A 89 -34.01 -22.12 33.21
N TRP A 90 -33.36 -20.99 33.42
CA TRP A 90 -33.82 -19.67 32.99
C TRP A 90 -32.75 -19.04 32.12
N GLN A 91 -33.17 -18.24 31.15
CA GLN A 91 -32.25 -17.45 30.33
C GLN A 91 -31.53 -16.44 31.21
N ARG A 92 -30.25 -16.26 30.93
CA ARG A 92 -29.39 -15.32 31.64
C ARG A 92 -28.62 -14.51 30.63
N THR A 93 -28.52 -13.21 30.89
CA THR A 93 -27.54 -12.36 30.23
C THR A 93 -26.34 -12.18 31.14
N THR A 94 -25.18 -11.95 30.55
CA THR A 94 -23.94 -11.68 31.29
C THR A 94 -23.30 -10.46 30.68
N GLU A 95 -23.12 -9.44 31.51
CA GLU A 95 -22.50 -8.18 31.14
C GLU A 95 -21.12 -8.11 31.79
N SER A 96 -20.10 -7.76 31.00
CA SER A 96 -18.76 -7.51 31.52
C SER A 96 -18.78 -6.27 32.42
N TYR A 97 -17.92 -6.26 33.45
CA TYR A 97 -17.81 -5.09 34.34
C TYR A 97 -17.08 -3.92 33.66
N THR A 98 -16.19 -4.23 32.73
CA THR A 98 -15.48 -3.28 31.86
C THR A 98 -15.67 -3.68 30.40
N ASP A 99 -15.43 -2.73 29.50
CA ASP A 99 -15.41 -2.90 28.05
C ASP A 99 -14.09 -3.49 27.53
N TRP A 100 -13.10 -3.76 28.40
CA TRP A 100 -11.74 -4.11 28.00
C TRP A 100 -11.65 -5.33 27.07
N ASN A 101 -12.61 -6.27 27.14
CA ASN A 101 -12.62 -7.48 26.31
C ASN A 101 -13.47 -7.32 25.02
N ASP A 102 -13.97 -6.13 24.73
CA ASP A 102 -14.71 -5.87 23.50
C ASP A 102 -13.79 -6.03 22.30
N ARG A 103 -14.28 -6.78 21.29
CA ARG A 103 -13.47 -7.16 20.12
C ARG A 103 -12.96 -5.95 19.32
N SER A 104 -13.67 -4.83 19.38
CA SER A 104 -13.28 -3.57 18.73
C SER A 104 -11.98 -2.99 19.29
N ASN A 105 -11.72 -3.17 20.59
CA ASN A 105 -10.51 -2.64 21.23
C ASN A 105 -9.23 -3.22 20.59
N ALA A 106 -9.26 -4.47 20.12
CA ALA A 106 -8.09 -5.09 19.51
C ALA A 106 -7.64 -4.34 18.25
N GLU A 107 -8.58 -3.81 17.46
CA GLU A 107 -8.25 -3.03 16.27
C GLU A 107 -7.74 -1.63 16.65
N GLU A 108 -8.39 -0.98 17.62
CA GLU A 108 -7.96 0.31 18.17
C GLU A 108 -6.51 0.23 18.70
N TRP A 109 -6.21 -0.77 19.53
CA TRP A 109 -4.87 -0.93 20.10
C TRP A 109 -3.81 -1.20 19.04
N ARG A 110 -4.13 -1.98 17.99
CA ARG A 110 -3.20 -2.18 16.87
C ARG A 110 -2.96 -0.89 16.09
N ALA A 111 -4.01 -0.09 15.86
CA ALA A 111 -3.89 1.20 15.21
C ALA A 111 -3.00 2.15 16.02
N ASN A 112 -3.25 2.26 17.33
CA ASN A 112 -2.50 3.12 18.24
C ASN A 112 -1.05 2.66 18.39
N TRP A 113 -0.77 1.35 18.28
CA TRP A 113 0.58 0.81 18.25
C TRP A 113 1.33 1.23 16.98
N ALA A 114 0.68 1.10 15.81
CA ALA A 114 1.26 1.53 14.55
C ALA A 114 1.54 3.05 14.56
N GLU A 115 0.61 3.86 15.04
CA GLU A 115 0.78 5.31 15.18
C GLU A 115 1.96 5.66 16.11
N SER A 116 2.03 5.03 17.29
CA SER A 116 3.12 5.21 18.25
C SER A 116 4.48 4.87 17.62
N CYS A 117 4.58 3.74 16.92
CA CYS A 117 5.80 3.32 16.23
C CYS A 117 6.20 4.32 15.13
N ASN A 118 5.24 4.76 14.32
CA ASN A 118 5.47 5.61 13.15
C ASN A 118 5.99 7.02 13.51
N GLN A 119 5.85 7.46 14.76
CA GLN A 119 6.49 8.69 15.25
C GLN A 119 8.03 8.61 15.26
N TYR A 120 8.58 7.39 15.30
CA TYR A 120 10.03 7.15 15.38
C TYR A 120 10.60 6.50 14.11
N LEU A 121 9.75 6.10 13.16
CA LEU A 121 10.15 5.43 11.91
C LEU A 121 10.23 6.44 10.76
N THR A 122 11.16 6.23 9.82
CA THR A 122 11.19 7.01 8.58
C THR A 122 9.99 6.65 7.70
N PRO A 123 9.56 7.51 6.76
CA PRO A 123 8.42 7.24 5.88
C PRO A 123 8.48 5.88 5.18
N GLU A 124 9.68 5.42 4.82
CA GLU A 124 9.90 4.14 4.13
C GLU A 124 9.77 2.91 5.05
N GLN A 125 9.86 3.12 6.36
CA GLN A 125 9.82 2.07 7.38
C GLN A 125 8.52 2.06 8.18
N GLN A 126 7.60 2.98 7.89
CA GLN A 126 6.32 3.06 8.60
C GLN A 126 5.54 1.76 8.46
N ILE A 127 4.84 1.42 9.54
CA ILE A 127 4.01 0.22 9.65
C ILE A 127 2.54 0.61 9.66
N ASP A 128 1.68 -0.30 9.19
CA ASP A 128 0.23 -0.13 9.23
C ASP A 128 -0.39 -1.42 9.79
N HIS A 129 -1.36 -1.25 10.67
CA HIS A 129 -2.07 -2.36 11.33
C HIS A 129 -3.06 -3.07 10.39
N ARG A 130 -3.45 -2.41 9.29
CA ARG A 130 -4.42 -2.92 8.34
C ARG A 130 -3.77 -3.94 7.41
N SER A 131 -4.58 -4.86 6.87
CA SER A 131 -4.12 -5.74 5.80
C SER A 131 -3.77 -4.95 4.54
N TYR A 132 -2.90 -5.50 3.68
CA TYR A 132 -2.58 -4.88 2.39
C TYR A 132 -3.83 -4.54 1.56
N GLU A 133 -4.82 -5.43 1.56
CA GLU A 133 -6.12 -5.19 0.92
C GLU A 133 -6.80 -3.90 1.45
N ARG A 134 -6.87 -3.71 2.77
CA ARG A 134 -7.48 -2.53 3.39
C ARG A 134 -6.67 -1.25 3.19
N GLN A 135 -5.39 -1.37 2.85
CA GLN A 135 -4.53 -0.26 2.46
C GLN A 135 -4.63 0.04 0.95
N GLY A 136 -5.19 -0.85 0.14
CA GLY A 136 -5.16 -0.77 -1.32
C GLY A 136 -3.77 -1.07 -1.90
N VAL A 137 -2.94 -1.83 -1.19
CA VAL A 137 -1.60 -2.21 -1.62
C VAL A 137 -1.66 -3.56 -2.34
N GLU A 138 -1.18 -3.58 -3.59
CA GLU A 138 -1.07 -4.80 -4.40
C GLU A 138 0.15 -5.64 -3.97
N GLN A 139 0.05 -6.25 -2.80
CA GLN A 139 1.02 -7.21 -2.29
C GLN A 139 0.33 -8.42 -1.68
N ILE A 140 0.93 -9.60 -1.87
CA ILE A 140 0.47 -10.84 -1.24
C ILE A 140 1.05 -10.92 0.17
N PRO A 141 0.24 -11.08 1.22
CA PRO A 141 0.74 -11.24 2.59
C PRO A 141 1.39 -12.60 2.78
N THR A 142 2.44 -12.65 3.61
CA THR A 142 3.05 -13.91 4.04
C THR A 142 2.14 -14.66 5.01
N ILE A 143 2.37 -15.97 5.13
CA ILE A 143 1.70 -16.83 6.12
C ILE A 143 2.53 -16.96 7.39
N HIS A 144 1.87 -17.24 8.52
CA HIS A 144 2.56 -17.54 9.76
C HIS A 144 3.29 -18.90 9.68
N GLU A 145 4.62 -18.87 9.73
CA GLU A 145 5.47 -20.07 9.61
C GLU A 145 5.37 -20.94 10.86
N GLY A 146 5.59 -20.33 12.03
CA GLY A 146 5.77 -21.02 13.31
C GLY A 146 7.23 -21.44 13.53
N HIS A 147 7.63 -21.60 14.80
CA HIS A 147 9.03 -21.83 15.18
C HIS A 147 9.65 -23.07 14.51
N VAL A 148 8.91 -24.19 14.46
CA VAL A 148 9.38 -25.44 13.83
C VAL A 148 9.64 -25.26 12.34
N ALA A 149 8.74 -24.58 11.62
CA ALA A 149 8.91 -24.33 10.19
C ALA A 149 10.15 -23.47 9.93
N HIS A 150 10.36 -22.44 10.75
CA HIS A 150 11.53 -21.57 10.67
C HIS A 150 12.84 -22.36 10.92
N GLU A 151 12.88 -23.24 11.92
CA GLU A 151 14.05 -24.11 12.18
C GLU A 151 14.32 -25.11 11.05
N MET A 152 13.28 -25.58 10.37
CA MET A 152 13.44 -26.47 9.23
C MET A 152 14.03 -25.77 7.99
N GLY A 153 13.92 -24.45 7.91
CA GLY A 153 14.38 -23.63 6.78
C GLY A 153 13.68 -24.01 5.49
N ASP A 154 14.43 -24.06 4.38
CA ASP A 154 13.90 -24.32 3.02
C ASP A 154 13.23 -25.70 2.85
N ARG A 155 13.41 -26.61 3.82
CA ARG A 155 12.69 -27.90 3.84
C ARG A 155 11.23 -27.75 4.24
N SER A 156 10.83 -26.60 4.77
CA SER A 156 9.44 -26.32 5.13
C SER A 156 8.71 -25.71 3.95
N GLU A 157 7.59 -26.32 3.55
CA GLU A 157 6.68 -25.76 2.55
C GLU A 157 6.23 -24.34 2.91
N ARG A 158 6.10 -24.02 4.21
CA ARG A 158 5.69 -22.68 4.67
C ARG A 158 6.77 -21.63 4.44
N VAL A 159 8.03 -21.98 4.70
CA VAL A 159 9.17 -21.08 4.46
C VAL A 159 9.32 -20.84 2.96
N GLN A 160 9.22 -21.91 2.15
CA GLN A 160 9.26 -21.79 0.69
C GLN A 160 8.12 -20.90 0.16
N THR A 161 6.89 -21.13 0.63
CA THR A 161 5.72 -20.30 0.27
C THR A 161 5.98 -18.82 0.55
N ASN A 162 6.54 -18.49 1.73
CA ASN A 162 6.85 -17.11 2.07
C ASN A 162 8.00 -16.51 1.24
N ASN A 163 8.99 -17.33 0.86
CA ASN A 163 10.04 -16.90 -0.04
C ASN A 163 9.50 -16.60 -1.44
N ASP A 164 8.64 -17.47 -1.98
CA ASP A 164 7.98 -17.27 -3.27
C ASP A 164 7.09 -16.02 -3.25
N ILE A 165 6.35 -15.78 -2.17
CA ILE A 165 5.55 -14.56 -1.96
C ILE A 165 6.45 -13.32 -1.96
N LYS A 166 7.58 -13.35 -1.24
CA LYS A 166 8.53 -12.23 -1.19
C LYS A 166 9.15 -11.94 -2.56
N GLU A 167 9.51 -12.98 -3.31
CA GLU A 167 10.01 -12.84 -4.68
C GLU A 167 8.94 -12.26 -5.61
N GLY A 168 7.73 -12.82 -5.59
CA GLY A 168 6.60 -12.31 -6.37
C GLY A 168 6.27 -10.85 -6.07
N ASN A 169 6.30 -10.43 -4.80
CA ASN A 169 6.08 -9.03 -4.43
C ASN A 169 7.20 -8.10 -4.93
N ARG A 170 8.47 -8.55 -4.97
CA ARG A 170 9.57 -7.77 -5.57
C ARG A 170 9.38 -7.59 -7.07
N ASP A 171 8.96 -8.64 -7.76
CA ASP A 171 8.67 -8.60 -9.19
C ASP A 171 7.48 -7.66 -9.49
N LEU A 172 6.40 -7.75 -8.71
CA LEU A 172 5.25 -6.84 -8.80
C LEU A 172 5.66 -5.38 -8.61
N SER A 173 6.51 -5.09 -7.62
CA SER A 173 7.02 -3.74 -7.39
C SER A 173 7.87 -3.23 -8.56
N SER A 174 8.75 -4.08 -9.10
CA SER A 174 9.61 -3.75 -10.25
C SER A 174 8.80 -3.49 -11.52
N LEU A 175 7.79 -4.33 -11.76
CA LEU A 175 6.88 -4.18 -12.89
C LEU A 175 6.06 -2.90 -12.78
N SER A 176 5.51 -2.62 -11.59
CA SER A 176 4.75 -1.39 -11.32
C SER A 176 5.60 -0.13 -11.55
N ALA A 177 6.87 -0.13 -11.09
CA ALA A 177 7.79 0.97 -11.34
C ALA A 177 8.10 1.15 -12.84
N THR A 178 8.21 0.04 -13.58
CA THR A 178 8.43 0.09 -15.04
C THR A 178 7.20 0.63 -15.77
N ILE A 179 5.99 0.21 -15.37
CA ILE A 179 4.73 0.72 -15.91
C ILE A 179 4.62 2.23 -15.66
N ALA A 180 4.95 2.71 -14.45
CA ALA A 180 4.93 4.13 -14.13
C ALA A 180 5.85 4.96 -15.04
N LYS A 181 7.06 4.46 -15.33
CA LYS A 181 7.99 5.10 -16.27
C LYS A 181 7.44 5.14 -17.70
N ILE A 182 6.90 4.03 -18.19
CA ILE A 182 6.28 3.96 -19.53
C ILE A 182 5.11 4.94 -19.62
N GLN A 183 4.29 5.04 -18.57
CA GLN A 183 3.17 5.99 -18.52
C GLN A 183 3.66 7.46 -18.52
N GLU A 184 4.78 7.76 -17.88
CA GLU A 184 5.39 9.09 -17.94
C GLU A 184 5.92 9.44 -19.34
N GLU A 185 6.65 8.51 -19.96
CA GLU A 185 7.15 8.67 -21.33
C GLU A 185 5.99 8.84 -22.33
N ALA A 186 4.94 8.02 -22.22
CA ALA A 186 3.74 8.16 -23.04
C ALA A 186 3.10 9.55 -22.87
N ARG A 187 2.97 10.06 -21.63
CA ARG A 187 2.47 11.42 -21.37
C ARG A 187 3.34 12.50 -22.00
N LYS A 188 4.67 12.32 -22.05
CA LYS A 188 5.59 13.24 -22.72
C LYS A 188 5.41 13.22 -24.24
N LEU A 189 5.34 12.03 -24.84
CA LEU A 189 5.12 11.87 -26.28
C LEU A 189 3.76 12.46 -26.71
N PHE A 190 2.70 12.24 -25.94
CA PHE A 190 1.39 12.83 -26.22
C PHE A 190 1.44 14.37 -26.24
N ARG A 191 2.18 15.00 -25.33
CA ARG A 191 2.40 16.45 -25.35
C ARG A 191 3.14 16.91 -26.60
N GLN A 192 4.20 16.22 -26.99
CA GLN A 192 4.97 16.55 -28.20
C GLN A 192 4.12 16.40 -29.48
N ILE A 193 3.28 15.36 -29.57
CA ILE A 193 2.37 15.16 -30.69
C ILE A 193 1.35 16.30 -30.77
N ALA A 194 0.81 16.75 -29.64
CA ALA A 194 -0.11 17.87 -29.59
C ALA A 194 0.54 19.18 -30.09
N GLU A 195 1.75 19.49 -29.62
CA GLU A 195 2.53 20.65 -30.07
C GLU A 195 2.84 20.60 -31.57
N LEU A 196 3.27 19.45 -32.08
CA LEU A 196 3.55 19.27 -33.51
C LEU A 196 2.28 19.41 -34.36
N THR A 197 1.14 18.92 -33.87
CA THR A 197 -0.15 19.04 -34.56
C THR A 197 -0.56 20.52 -34.67
N GLU A 198 -0.39 21.29 -33.60
CA GLU A 198 -0.63 22.74 -33.63
C GLU A 198 0.33 23.47 -34.57
N LEU A 199 1.61 23.10 -34.58
CA LEU A 199 2.59 23.69 -35.51
C LEU A 199 2.23 23.39 -36.97
N ILE A 200 1.79 22.17 -37.27
CA ILE A 200 1.33 21.79 -38.61
C ILE A 200 0.09 22.60 -39.01
N ARG A 201 -0.87 22.78 -38.11
CA ARG A 201 -2.05 23.63 -38.35
C ARG A 201 -1.66 25.08 -38.67
N LYS A 202 -0.78 25.69 -37.87
CA LYS A 202 -0.29 27.07 -38.11
C LYS A 202 0.40 27.19 -39.44
N ARG A 203 1.33 26.29 -39.77
CA ARG A 203 2.03 26.30 -41.07
C ARG A 203 1.07 26.12 -42.25
N ALA A 204 0.02 25.30 -42.09
CA ALA A 204 -1.00 25.14 -43.12
C ALA A 204 -1.82 26.44 -43.33
N GLN A 205 -2.14 27.16 -42.25
CA GLN A 205 -2.80 28.47 -42.30
C GLN A 205 -1.90 29.53 -42.98
N GLU A 206 -0.64 29.65 -42.54
CA GLU A 206 0.35 30.57 -43.14
C GLU A 206 0.51 30.31 -44.64
N LYS A 207 0.60 29.04 -45.05
CA LYS A 207 0.71 28.66 -46.47
C LYS A 207 -0.55 29.00 -47.26
N ALA A 208 -1.74 28.85 -46.67
CA ALA A 208 -3.00 29.22 -47.31
C ALA A 208 -3.13 30.75 -47.47
N GLU A 209 -2.72 31.53 -46.46
CA GLU A 209 -2.68 32.99 -46.50
C GLU A 209 -1.70 33.52 -47.55
N ALA A 210 -0.46 32.99 -47.57
CA ALA A 210 0.54 33.35 -48.57
C ALA A 210 0.04 33.06 -50.00
N LYS A 211 -0.64 31.93 -50.21
CA LYS A 211 -1.24 31.61 -51.51
C LYS A 211 -2.31 32.63 -51.92
N ARG A 212 -3.19 33.03 -51.00
CA ARG A 212 -4.21 34.07 -51.25
C ARG A 212 -3.59 35.42 -51.59
N GLN A 213 -2.51 35.82 -50.92
CA GLN A 213 -1.79 37.07 -51.21
C GLN A 213 -1.18 37.06 -52.62
N VAL A 214 -0.57 35.95 -53.03
CA VAL A 214 -0.01 35.79 -54.39
C VAL A 214 -1.11 35.84 -55.45
N GLU A 215 -2.26 35.19 -55.22
CA GLU A 215 -3.42 35.26 -56.13
C GLU A 215 -4.00 36.68 -56.23
N GLN A 216 -4.05 37.44 -55.13
CA GLN A 216 -4.43 38.87 -55.14
C GLN A 216 -3.43 39.73 -55.92
N LEU A 217 -2.13 39.56 -55.69
CA LEU A 217 -1.06 40.29 -56.39
C LEU A 217 -1.06 40.01 -57.90
N ALA A 218 -1.34 38.76 -58.30
CA ALA A 218 -1.47 38.37 -59.70
C ALA A 218 -2.70 39.01 -60.39
N GLN A 219 -3.77 39.31 -59.66
CA GLN A 219 -4.94 40.02 -60.17
C GLN A 219 -4.75 41.54 -60.28
N THR A 220 -3.82 42.13 -59.51
CA THR A 220 -3.57 43.59 -59.51
C THR A 220 -2.53 44.08 -60.52
N GLY A 221 -1.84 43.17 -61.23
CA GLY A 221 -1.04 43.50 -62.42
C GLY A 221 0.19 44.39 -62.22
N SER A 222 1.37 43.78 -62.05
CA SER A 222 2.64 44.34 -62.54
C SER A 222 3.65 43.22 -62.78
N ALA A 223 3.94 42.93 -64.05
CA ALA A 223 4.93 41.94 -64.46
C ALA A 223 6.28 42.62 -64.72
N GLU A 224 7.29 42.29 -63.92
CA GLU A 224 8.69 42.32 -64.35
C GLU A 224 9.42 41.07 -63.80
N PRO A 225 10.32 40.43 -64.60
CA PRO A 225 10.97 39.20 -64.21
C PRO A 225 12.21 39.51 -63.35
N THR A 226 12.05 39.48 -62.02
CA THR A 226 13.19 39.44 -61.09
C THR A 226 13.59 38.00 -60.75
N PRO A 227 14.86 37.72 -60.38
CA PRO A 227 15.40 36.38 -60.24
C PRO A 227 14.57 35.52 -59.27
N ASN A 228 14.26 34.33 -59.74
CA ASN A 228 13.34 33.35 -59.18
C ASN A 228 13.44 33.22 -57.65
N VAL A 229 12.45 33.81 -56.95
CA VAL A 229 12.31 33.75 -55.48
C VAL A 229 12.26 32.30 -54.98
N ALA A 230 11.79 31.36 -55.82
CA ALA A 230 11.79 29.93 -55.52
C ALA A 230 13.20 29.32 -55.38
N ASP A 231 14.18 29.78 -56.18
CA ASP A 231 15.56 29.26 -56.15
C ASP A 231 16.33 29.75 -54.91
N ASN A 232 16.07 30.99 -54.47
CA ASN A 232 16.61 31.51 -53.22
C ASN A 232 15.96 30.85 -51.99
N PHE A 233 14.68 30.49 -52.06
CA PHE A 233 13.98 29.81 -50.98
C PHE A 233 14.48 28.37 -50.80
N LEU A 234 14.68 27.62 -51.90
CA LEU A 234 15.25 26.26 -51.89
C LEU A 234 16.69 26.24 -51.37
N LYS A 235 17.51 27.23 -51.74
CA LYS A 235 18.88 27.36 -51.18
C LYS A 235 18.88 27.63 -49.67
N LYS A 236 17.96 28.46 -49.17
CA LYS A 236 17.83 28.74 -47.73
C LYS A 236 17.37 27.51 -46.94
N LEU A 237 16.38 26.77 -47.47
CA LEU A 237 15.87 25.53 -46.88
C LEU A 237 16.95 24.43 -46.79
N ASN A 238 17.79 24.30 -47.83
CA ASN A 238 18.90 23.34 -47.83
C ASN A 238 20.04 23.79 -46.90
N ALA A 239 20.32 25.09 -46.79
CA ALA A 239 21.31 25.63 -45.87
C ALA A 239 20.89 25.47 -44.38
N ASP A 240 19.59 25.60 -44.07
CA ASP A 240 19.07 25.40 -42.72
C ASP A 240 19.02 23.91 -42.34
N LYS A 241 18.70 23.00 -43.28
CA LYS A 241 18.86 21.55 -43.09
C LYS A 241 20.32 21.14 -42.83
N ALA A 242 21.28 21.75 -43.54
CA ALA A 242 22.70 21.48 -43.36
C ALA A 242 23.25 22.03 -42.02
N LYS A 243 22.68 23.12 -41.49
CA LYS A 243 23.05 23.69 -40.18
C LYS A 243 22.45 22.95 -38.99
N GLN A 244 21.31 22.27 -39.16
CA GLN A 244 20.68 21.44 -38.12
C GLN A 244 21.22 20.00 -38.06
N ALA A 245 21.97 19.56 -39.07
CA ALA A 245 22.68 18.29 -39.08
C ALA A 245 23.97 18.37 -38.23
N LYS A 246 23.84 18.49 -36.90
CA LYS A 246 24.85 17.93 -36.00
C LYS A 246 24.57 16.42 -35.90
N PRO A 247 25.58 15.55 -35.95
CA PRO A 247 25.36 14.16 -35.58
C PRO A 247 24.92 14.19 -34.11
N ALA A 248 23.66 13.85 -33.85
CA ALA A 248 23.28 13.46 -32.51
C ALA A 248 24.17 12.26 -32.14
N PRO A 249 24.74 12.21 -30.92
CA PRO A 249 25.29 10.95 -30.43
C PRO A 249 24.18 9.90 -30.58
N PRO A 250 24.50 8.63 -30.90
CA PRO A 250 23.46 7.62 -30.98
C PRO A 250 22.71 7.64 -29.65
N GLU A 251 21.44 8.07 -29.68
CA GLU A 251 20.58 7.95 -28.52
C GLU A 251 20.51 6.45 -28.24
N GLU A 252 21.09 6.03 -27.12
CA GLU A 252 20.82 4.71 -26.56
C GLU A 252 19.32 4.68 -26.28
N SER A 253 18.59 4.15 -27.26
CA SER A 253 17.17 3.88 -27.15
C SER A 253 16.97 3.00 -25.93
N VAL A 254 16.01 3.37 -25.08
CA VAL A 254 15.59 2.56 -23.93
C VAL A 254 15.29 1.12 -24.36
N ALA A 255 14.78 0.91 -25.58
CA ALA A 255 14.56 -0.42 -26.15
C ALA A 255 15.87 -1.14 -26.52
N GLY A 256 16.90 -0.41 -26.96
CA GLY A 256 18.24 -0.94 -27.20
C GLY A 256 18.92 -1.40 -25.92
N ASP A 257 18.81 -0.62 -24.84
CA ASP A 257 19.33 -1.00 -23.52
C ASP A 257 18.53 -2.13 -22.89
N PHE A 258 17.21 -2.16 -23.08
CA PHE A 258 16.37 -3.27 -22.64
C PHE A 258 16.76 -4.57 -23.35
N LEU A 259 17.00 -4.54 -24.67
CA LEU A 259 17.45 -5.71 -25.44
C LEU A 259 18.84 -6.16 -25.01
N LYS A 260 19.81 -5.24 -24.85
CA LYS A 260 21.15 -5.57 -24.35
C LYS A 260 21.09 -6.25 -22.97
N LYS A 261 20.25 -5.74 -22.06
CA LYS A 261 20.06 -6.31 -20.72
C LYS A 261 19.39 -7.68 -20.75
N LEU A 262 18.37 -7.85 -21.59
CA LEU A 262 17.70 -9.13 -21.82
C LEU A 262 18.66 -10.20 -22.38
N HIS A 263 19.53 -9.82 -23.31
CA HIS A 263 20.54 -10.71 -23.88
C HIS A 263 21.66 -11.05 -22.87
N SER A 264 22.08 -10.10 -22.04
CA SER A 264 22.99 -10.32 -20.92
C SER A 264 22.45 -11.35 -19.93
N ASP A 265 21.19 -11.18 -19.48
CA ASP A 265 20.60 -12.06 -18.48
C ASP A 265 20.31 -13.46 -19.03
N ARG A 266 20.00 -13.56 -20.33
CA ARG A 266 19.85 -14.85 -21.03
C ARG A 266 21.18 -15.59 -21.17
N SER A 267 22.28 -14.88 -21.43
CA SER A 267 23.63 -15.45 -21.52
C SER A 267 24.12 -15.96 -20.16
N LYS A 268 23.88 -15.21 -19.07
CA LYS A 268 24.21 -15.66 -17.70
C LYS A 268 23.43 -16.90 -17.27
N ARG A 269 22.15 -17.01 -17.65
CA ARG A 269 21.33 -18.21 -17.39
C ARG A 269 21.76 -19.44 -18.20
N GLN A 270 22.38 -19.27 -19.37
CA GLN A 270 22.95 -20.39 -20.13
C GLN A 270 24.33 -20.84 -19.62
N ALA A 271 25.10 -19.93 -18.99
CA ALA A 271 26.41 -20.24 -18.40
C ALA A 271 26.33 -20.97 -17.03
N HIS A 272 25.14 -21.17 -16.46
CA HIS A 272 24.91 -21.92 -15.21
C HIS A 272 24.21 -23.27 -15.43
N LYS A 273 24.23 -23.79 -16.66
CA LYS A 273 23.65 -25.09 -17.03
C LYS A 273 24.67 -26.17 -17.42
N TYR A 274 25.94 -25.99 -17.06
CA TYR A 274 26.98 -27.02 -17.09
C TYR A 274 27.76 -27.02 -15.79
#